data_AF-A0AAW6HYT6-F1
#
_entry.id   AF-A0AAW6HYT6-F1
#
_cell.length_a   1.000
_cell.length_b   1.000
_cell.length_c   1.000
_cell.angle_alpha   90.00
_cell.angle_beta   90.00
_cell.angle_gamma   90.00
#
_symmetry.space_group_name_H-M   'P 1'
#
loop_
_entity.id
_entity.type
_entity.pdbx_description
1 polymer ?
#
loop_
_entity_poly.entity_id
_entity_poly.type
_entity_poly.pdbx_seq_one_letter_code
_entity_poly.pdbx_strand_id
1 'polypeptide(L)'
;MQKVHMFRVSIICTLLLMGACTKEKVPSTSEYLHDIDAAKAMLDLYATDHAKYQNDPRVTNASAAVSYLSSDSFLKCWPTKPVSTATTDHDCLDRKGFKR
;
A
#
# COMPACT_ATOMS: atom_id res chain seq x y z
N MET A 1 -21.79 -54.78 21.08
CA MET A 1 -21.68 -53.33 21.38
C MET A 1 -20.79 -52.69 20.32
N GLN A 2 -21.22 -51.51 19.86
CA GLN A 2 -20.70 -50.55 18.86
C GLN A 2 -19.46 -50.86 17.99
N LYS A 3 -19.72 -50.96 16.66
CA LYS A 3 -18.78 -50.59 15.59
C LYS A 3 -18.63 -49.07 15.59
N VAL A 4 -17.45 -48.57 15.93
CA VAL A 4 -17.15 -47.13 15.94
C VAL A 4 -16.90 -46.68 14.50
N HIS A 5 -17.81 -45.83 14.00
CA HIS A 5 -17.77 -45.21 12.68
C HIS A 5 -16.47 -44.41 12.48
N MET A 6 -15.53 -44.97 11.72
CA MET A 6 -14.23 -44.36 11.43
C MET A 6 -14.18 -43.80 10.00
N PHE A 7 -15.15 -42.95 9.62
CA PHE A 7 -15.28 -42.46 8.23
C PHE A 7 -15.84 -41.04 8.09
N ARG A 8 -15.54 -40.08 8.98
CA ARG A 8 -16.04 -38.69 8.82
C ARG A 8 -15.13 -37.58 9.36
N VAL A 9 -13.81 -37.64 9.15
CA VAL A 9 -12.91 -36.53 9.61
C VAL A 9 -11.92 -36.03 8.56
N SER A 10 -11.92 -36.53 7.32
CA SER A 10 -10.87 -36.16 6.33
C SER A 10 -11.25 -35.09 5.29
N ILE A 11 -12.42 -34.43 5.38
CA ILE A 11 -12.88 -33.47 4.34
C ILE A 11 -12.88 -32.00 4.83
N ILE A 12 -12.47 -31.72 6.07
CA ILE A 12 -12.58 -30.36 6.63
C ILE A 12 -11.27 -29.56 6.52
N CYS A 13 -10.11 -30.20 6.28
CA CYS A 13 -8.83 -29.47 6.18
C CYS A 13 -8.52 -28.87 4.80
N THR A 14 -9.16 -29.31 3.71
CA THR A 14 -8.82 -28.84 2.36
C THR A 14 -9.54 -27.57 1.93
N LEU A 15 -10.60 -27.15 2.64
CA LEU A 15 -11.38 -25.94 2.30
C LEU A 15 -10.82 -24.65 2.91
N LEU A 16 -9.87 -24.73 3.85
CA LEU A 16 -9.27 -23.55 4.50
C LEU A 16 -8.14 -22.89 3.70
N LEU A 17 -7.63 -23.54 2.64
CA LEU A 17 -6.54 -23.00 1.82
C LEU A 17 -6.99 -22.10 0.66
N MET A 18 -8.29 -22.01 0.38
CA MET A 18 -8.83 -21.19 -0.73
C MET A 18 -9.37 -19.81 -0.31
N GLY A 19 -9.29 -19.46 0.98
CA GLY A 19 -9.85 -18.21 1.51
C GLY A 19 -8.93 -16.99 1.44
N ALA A 20 -7.63 -17.18 1.17
CA ALA A 20 -6.69 -16.07 1.09
C ALA A 20 -6.58 -15.54 -0.35
N CYS A 21 -7.72 -15.15 -0.95
CA CYS A 21 -7.69 -14.03 -1.89
C CYS A 21 -7.35 -12.78 -1.07
N THR A 22 -6.09 -12.62 -0.68
CA THR A 22 -5.57 -11.34 -0.23
C THR A 22 -5.75 -10.38 -1.41
N LYS A 23 -6.88 -9.67 -1.44
CA LYS A 23 -6.99 -8.46 -2.25
C LYS A 23 -5.82 -7.60 -1.80
N GLU A 24 -4.81 -7.49 -2.65
CA GLU A 24 -3.66 -6.63 -2.43
C GLU A 24 -4.23 -5.26 -2.07
N LYS A 25 -4.03 -4.83 -0.81
CA LYS A 25 -4.59 -3.58 -0.32
C LYS A 25 -4.00 -2.47 -1.17
N VAL A 26 -4.84 -1.70 -1.86
CA VAL A 26 -4.40 -0.50 -2.57
C VAL A 26 -3.88 0.50 -1.53
N PRO A 27 -2.59 0.89 -1.56
CA PRO A 27 -2.08 1.86 -0.61
C PRO A 27 -2.79 3.20 -0.79
N SER A 28 -3.20 3.78 0.33
CA SER A 28 -3.78 5.12 0.39
C SER A 28 -2.72 6.20 0.09
N THR A 29 -3.16 7.43 -0.21
CA THR A 29 -2.26 8.58 -0.33
C THR A 29 -1.44 8.81 0.94
N SER A 30 -2.01 8.52 2.11
CA SER A 30 -1.31 8.63 3.38
C SER A 30 -0.16 7.63 3.49
N GLU A 31 -0.44 6.35 3.19
CA GLU A 31 0.61 5.30 3.15
C GLU A 31 1.71 5.66 2.15
N TYR A 32 1.36 6.21 0.98
CA TYR A 32 2.34 6.71 0.01
C TYR A 32 3.10 7.97 0.45
N LEU A 33 2.55 8.81 1.32
CA LEU A 33 3.30 9.92 1.91
C LEU A 33 4.33 9.41 2.93
N HIS A 34 3.99 8.37 3.69
CA HIS A 34 4.93 7.71 4.58
C HIS A 34 5.96 6.86 3.82
N ASP A 35 5.64 6.41 2.60
CA ASP A 35 6.57 5.72 1.70
C ASP A 35 6.62 6.40 0.32
N ILE A 36 7.22 7.59 0.29
CA ILE A 36 7.25 8.44 -0.90
C ILE A 36 8.06 7.84 -2.05
N ASP A 37 9.02 6.95 -1.76
CA ASP A 37 9.77 6.25 -2.78
C ASP A 37 8.91 5.18 -3.47
N ALA A 38 8.02 4.50 -2.75
CA ALA A 38 7.02 3.63 -3.35
C ALA A 38 6.03 4.41 -4.24
N ALA A 39 5.67 5.65 -3.86
CA ALA A 39 4.83 6.50 -4.67
C ALA A 39 5.51 6.84 -6.01
N LYS A 40 6.77 7.26 -5.98
CA LYS A 40 7.56 7.54 -7.19
C LYS A 40 7.70 6.30 -8.07
N ALA A 41 8.02 5.14 -7.48
CA ALA A 41 8.14 3.89 -8.22
C ALA A 41 6.83 3.51 -8.94
N MET A 42 5.66 3.76 -8.32
CA MET A 42 4.37 3.54 -8.98
C MET A 42 4.15 4.49 -10.16
N LEU A 43 4.58 5.74 -10.06
CA LEU A 43 4.52 6.69 -11.17
C LEU A 43 5.51 6.33 -12.29
N ASP A 44 6.68 5.79 -11.97
CA ASP A 44 7.64 5.29 -12.95
C ASP A 44 7.09 4.07 -13.71
N LEU A 45 6.40 3.17 -13.01
CA LEU A 45 5.67 2.05 -13.65
C LEU A 45 4.58 2.56 -14.59
N TYR A 46 3.82 3.57 -14.19
CA TYR A 46 2.83 4.21 -15.06
C TYR A 46 3.46 4.88 -16.29
N ALA A 47 4.60 5.54 -16.12
CA ALA A 47 5.33 6.12 -17.24
C ALA A 47 5.86 5.06 -18.22
N THR A 48 6.22 3.88 -17.71
CA THR A 48 6.73 2.77 -18.52
C THR A 48 5.63 2.05 -19.30
N ASP A 49 4.45 1.85 -18.70
CA ASP A 49 3.31 1.19 -19.34
C ASP A 49 1.99 1.90 -18.99
N HIS A 50 1.79 3.03 -19.64
CA HIS A 50 0.62 3.88 -19.41
C HIS A 50 -0.69 3.14 -19.67
N ALA A 51 -0.76 2.33 -20.73
CA ALA A 51 -1.98 1.61 -21.12
C ALA A 51 -2.44 0.64 -20.01
N LYS A 52 -1.49 -0.01 -19.34
CA LYS A 52 -1.75 -0.92 -18.23
C LYS A 52 -2.19 -0.20 -16.96
N TYR A 53 -1.55 0.90 -16.60
CA TYR A 53 -1.72 1.52 -15.28
C TYR A 53 -2.60 2.78 -15.25
N GLN A 54 -3.08 3.30 -16.39
CA GLN A 54 -3.94 4.50 -16.47
C GLN A 54 -5.20 4.49 -15.59
N ASN A 55 -5.74 3.31 -15.27
CA ASN A 55 -6.91 3.14 -14.41
C ASN A 55 -6.57 2.47 -13.07
N ASP A 56 -5.27 2.33 -12.74
CA ASP A 56 -4.84 1.71 -11.49
C ASP A 56 -4.99 2.72 -10.33
N PRO A 57 -5.81 2.44 -9.31
CA PRO A 57 -6.01 3.37 -8.19
C PRO A 57 -4.73 3.65 -7.40
N ARG A 58 -3.71 2.78 -7.49
CA ARG A 58 -2.37 3.03 -6.93
C ARG A 58 -1.70 4.22 -7.58
N VAL A 59 -1.85 4.41 -8.90
CA VAL A 59 -1.30 5.57 -9.62
C VAL A 59 -1.97 6.85 -9.16
N THR A 60 -3.29 6.84 -8.98
CA THR A 60 -4.04 7.99 -8.46
C THR A 60 -3.56 8.38 -7.06
N ASN A 61 -3.44 7.41 -6.16
CA ASN A 61 -3.02 7.66 -4.78
C ASN A 61 -1.56 8.09 -4.68
N ALA A 62 -0.67 7.49 -5.49
CA ALA A 62 0.73 7.86 -5.58
C ALA A 62 0.92 9.27 -6.17
N SER A 63 0.19 9.61 -7.23
CA SER A 63 0.19 10.95 -7.83
C SER A 63 -0.26 12.01 -6.82
N ALA A 64 -1.34 11.71 -6.09
CA ALA A 64 -1.81 12.59 -5.01
C ALA A 64 -0.72 12.78 -3.94
N ALA A 65 -0.03 11.73 -3.51
CA ALA A 65 1.06 11.83 -2.52
C ALA A 65 2.21 12.71 -3.03
N VAL A 66 2.66 12.49 -4.27
CA VAL A 66 3.74 13.30 -4.88
C VAL A 66 3.32 14.76 -5.06
N SER A 67 2.04 15.05 -5.31
CA SER A 67 1.55 16.43 -5.44
C SER A 67 1.73 17.26 -4.17
N TYR A 68 1.68 16.64 -2.98
CA TYR A 68 1.95 17.34 -1.71
C TYR A 68 3.39 17.84 -1.60
N LEU A 69 4.34 17.25 -2.33
CA LEU A 69 5.73 17.71 -2.36
C LEU A 69 5.88 19.08 -3.03
N SER A 70 4.86 19.58 -3.73
CA SER A 70 4.82 20.96 -4.24
C SER A 70 4.42 21.99 -3.17
N SER A 71 3.91 21.54 -2.02
CA SER A 71 3.54 22.42 -0.91
C SER A 71 4.70 22.61 0.05
N ASP A 72 5.17 23.85 0.20
CA ASP A 72 6.19 24.23 1.19
C ASP A 72 5.83 23.79 2.61
N SER A 73 4.54 23.77 2.94
CA SER A 73 4.07 23.35 4.26
C SER A 73 4.32 21.85 4.52
N PHE A 74 4.29 21.02 3.49
CA PHE A 74 4.53 19.58 3.55
C PHE A 74 5.99 19.23 3.36
N LEU A 75 6.72 20.00 2.55
CA LEU A 75 8.17 19.84 2.39
C LEU A 75 8.94 19.96 3.72
N LYS A 76 8.37 20.64 4.73
CA LYS A 76 8.92 20.65 6.09
C LYS A 76 8.99 19.26 6.74
N CYS A 77 8.17 18.30 6.31
CA CYS A 77 8.26 16.90 6.75
C CYS A 77 9.39 16.13 6.03
N TRP A 78 10.12 16.77 5.11
CA TRP A 78 11.35 16.25 4.50
C TRP A 78 12.47 17.28 4.68
N PRO A 79 13.07 17.37 5.88
CA PRO A 79 14.04 18.40 6.21
C PRO A 79 15.35 18.27 5.41
N THR A 80 15.64 17.08 4.87
CA THR A 80 16.83 16.81 4.08
C THR A 80 16.47 16.49 2.63
N LYS A 81 17.35 16.90 1.71
CA LYS A 81 17.26 16.57 0.29
C LYS A 81 18.23 15.42 -0.05
N PRO A 82 17.89 14.54 -1.00
CA PRO A 82 16.63 14.48 -1.73
C PRO A 82 15.46 14.02 -0.84
N VAL A 83 14.24 14.37 -1.25
CA VAL A 83 13.01 13.83 -0.63
C VAL A 83 13.01 12.33 -0.87
N SER A 84 12.93 11.52 0.19
CA SER A 84 12.86 10.06 0.13
C SER A 84 12.14 9.53 1.35
N THR A 85 11.78 8.24 1.32
CA THR A 85 11.16 7.57 2.48
C THR A 85 12.10 7.67 3.68
N ALA A 86 13.41 7.48 3.46
CA ALA A 86 14.43 7.57 4.50
C ALA A 86 14.60 8.96 5.13
N THR A 87 14.24 10.04 4.42
CA THR A 87 14.34 11.42 4.92
C THR A 87 13.01 11.97 5.44
N THR A 88 11.99 11.12 5.55
CA THR A 88 10.65 11.50 6.00
C THR A 88 10.60 11.66 7.51
N ASP A 89 10.21 12.83 7.99
CA ASP A 89 9.68 13.02 9.35
C ASP A 89 8.23 12.50 9.37
N HIS A 90 8.08 11.22 9.73
CA HIS A 90 6.76 10.60 9.78
C HIS A 90 5.86 11.22 10.84
N ASP A 91 6.41 11.70 11.95
CA ASP A 91 5.61 12.35 13.00
C ASP A 91 5.04 13.69 12.51
N CYS A 92 5.77 14.39 11.65
CA CYS A 92 5.28 15.60 10.97
C CYS A 92 4.05 15.30 10.09
N LEU A 93 4.10 14.21 9.32
CA LEU A 93 2.96 13.74 8.51
C LEU A 93 1.78 13.33 9.39
N ASP A 94 2.07 12.60 10.46
CA ASP A 94 1.08 12.16 11.45
C ASP A 94 0.36 13.35 12.11
N ARG A 95 1.07 14.45 12.41
CA ARG A 95 0.48 15.69 12.94
C ARG A 95 -0.34 16.46 11.91
N LYS A 96 -0.09 16.26 10.63
CA LYS A 96 -0.86 16.84 9.52
C LYS A 96 -2.07 16.00 9.13
N GLY A 97 -2.33 14.88 9.82
CA GLY A 97 -3.50 14.03 9.63
C GLY A 97 -3.27 12.84 8.69
N PHE A 98 -2.05 12.62 8.20
CA PHE A 98 -1.69 11.47 7.38
C PHE A 98 -1.23 10.37 8.32
N LYS A 99 -2.10 9.38 8.57
CA LYS A 99 -1.83 8.22 9.43
C LYS A 99 -1.42 7.00 8.60
N ARG A 100 -0.64 6.11 9.22
CA ARG A 100 -0.22 4.83 8.64
C ARG A 100 -1.32 3.77 8.71
#